data_AF-A0A9E3CIX2-F1
#
_entry.id   AF-A0A9E3CIX2-F1
#
_cell.length_a   1.000
_cell.length_b   1.000
_cell.length_c   1.000
_cell.angle_alpha   90.00
_cell.angle_beta   90.00
_cell.angle_gamma   90.00
#
_symmetry.space_group_name_H-M   'P 1'
#
loop_
_entity.id
_entity.type
_entity.pdbx_description
1 polymer ?
#
loop_
_entity_poly.entity_id
_entity_poly.type
_entity_poly.pdbx_seq_one_letter_code
_entity_poly.pdbx_strand_id
1 'polypeptide(L)'
;MTGKKGWGSTVAGWFIERDEEPAGQQAEGPSGAPGDASVDDLLARYGSGGEGAGAAPRPADPAAVAPYTTPSPTQGVFQTTPPPATGGQVDFDAVFAAAGVNDEERQRVGKTVELLRSLPAGTDAAVKKQIVEASLKAFGVPIEQIIEAGVEEIQALDGYTRNAAADNQKLIQESEARIREYEEGIANIRSVMQQSVSELQSVIKTCNDKKLEVQQVLEFFGQDTVARVVKESPKLHEPSAPGAGTASN
;
A
#
# COMPACT_ATOMS: atom_id res chain seq x y z
N MET A 1 36.20 -13.71 -38.18
CA MET A 1 36.04 -15.19 -38.29
C MET A 1 35.05 -15.61 -37.21
N THR A 2 33.77 -15.61 -37.57
CA THR A 2 32.67 -15.84 -36.65
C THR A 2 32.38 -17.34 -36.67
N GLY A 3 32.93 -18.08 -35.69
CA GLY A 3 32.58 -19.48 -35.51
C GLY A 3 31.09 -19.58 -35.22
N LYS A 4 30.30 -20.04 -36.20
CA LYS A 4 28.90 -20.40 -35.99
C LYS A 4 28.89 -21.47 -34.89
N LYS A 5 28.21 -21.17 -33.78
CA LYS A 5 28.00 -22.04 -32.62
C LYS A 5 27.06 -23.18 -33.04
N GLY A 6 27.51 -24.02 -33.97
CA GLY A 6 26.77 -25.16 -34.49
C GLY A 6 27.00 -26.39 -33.64
N TRP A 7 26.20 -27.43 -33.88
CA TRP A 7 26.20 -28.68 -33.10
C TRP A 7 27.58 -29.31 -32.86
N GLY A 8 28.60 -29.07 -33.69
CA GLY A 8 29.96 -29.52 -33.38
C GLY A 8 30.50 -28.97 -32.04
N SER A 9 30.19 -27.70 -31.70
CA SER A 9 30.56 -27.10 -30.41
C SER A 9 29.64 -27.54 -29.28
N THR A 10 28.37 -27.83 -29.56
CA THR A 10 27.39 -28.33 -28.56
C THR A 10 27.64 -29.79 -28.21
N VAL A 11 27.94 -30.64 -29.21
CA VAL A 11 28.30 -32.04 -29.04
C VAL A 11 29.65 -32.14 -28.32
N ALA A 12 30.67 -31.35 -28.68
CA ALA A 12 31.92 -31.32 -27.91
C ALA A 12 31.71 -30.91 -26.44
N GLY A 13 30.77 -30.00 -26.15
CA GLY A 13 30.40 -29.62 -24.78
C GLY A 13 29.52 -30.63 -24.03
N TRP A 14 29.07 -31.73 -24.67
CA TRP A 14 28.32 -32.79 -24.00
C TRP A 14 29.21 -33.91 -23.44
N PHE A 15 30.46 -33.96 -23.87
CA PHE A 15 31.46 -34.93 -23.44
C PHE A 15 32.49 -34.15 -22.63
N ILE A 16 32.11 -33.70 -21.43
CA ILE A 16 33.05 -33.09 -20.49
C ILE A 16 33.57 -34.22 -19.62
N GLU A 17 34.85 -34.51 -19.78
CA GLU A 17 35.64 -35.42 -18.96
C GLU A 17 35.52 -35.01 -17.48
N ARG A 18 34.97 -35.89 -16.63
CA ARG A 18 35.03 -35.72 -15.18
C ARG A 18 36.47 -35.97 -14.74
N ASP A 19 37.27 -34.91 -14.65
CA ASP A 19 38.49 -34.97 -13.84
C ASP A 19 38.09 -35.13 -12.36
N GLU A 20 38.54 -36.22 -11.75
CA GLU A 20 38.49 -36.45 -10.30
C GLU A 20 39.27 -35.34 -9.55
N GLU A 21 38.68 -34.76 -8.50
CA GLU A 21 39.33 -33.80 -7.59
C GLU A 21 40.55 -34.42 -6.85
N PRO A 22 41.49 -33.59 -6.36
CA PRO A 22 41.41 -33.28 -4.93
C PRO A 22 41.70 -31.81 -4.54
N ALA A 23 40.94 -31.35 -3.55
CA ALA A 23 41.19 -30.36 -2.49
C ALA A 23 42.26 -29.24 -2.65
N GLY A 24 41.81 -27.98 -2.49
CA GLY A 24 42.59 -26.93 -1.79
C GLY A 24 42.63 -25.51 -2.42
N GLN A 25 41.85 -24.59 -1.83
CA GLN A 25 42.08 -23.13 -1.67
C GLN A 25 42.17 -22.17 -2.90
N GLN A 26 41.08 -21.38 -3.05
CA GLN A 26 40.93 -19.93 -3.34
C GLN A 26 42.00 -19.19 -4.17
N ALA A 27 41.60 -18.57 -5.30
CA ALA A 27 41.18 -17.15 -5.39
C ALA A 27 41.09 -16.62 -6.85
N GLU A 28 40.04 -15.82 -7.11
CA GLU A 28 39.89 -14.73 -8.10
C GLU A 28 39.76 -15.05 -9.62
N GLY A 29 38.60 -14.68 -10.20
CA GLY A 29 38.15 -14.93 -11.59
C GLY A 29 38.63 -13.90 -12.63
N PRO A 30 37.85 -13.53 -13.66
CA PRO A 30 36.69 -14.17 -14.30
C PRO A 30 36.99 -14.52 -15.79
N SER A 31 36.39 -15.58 -16.33
CA SER A 31 36.34 -15.77 -17.78
C SER A 31 34.99 -16.32 -18.19
N GLY A 32 34.22 -15.44 -18.84
CA GLY A 32 32.84 -15.67 -19.23
C GLY A 32 32.72 -16.70 -20.34
N ALA A 33 31.91 -17.72 -20.06
CA ALA A 33 31.16 -18.44 -21.08
C ALA A 33 29.73 -17.86 -21.11
N PRO A 34 29.22 -17.41 -22.28
CA PRO A 34 27.86 -16.89 -22.37
C PRO A 34 26.92 -18.08 -22.47
N GLY A 35 26.26 -18.41 -21.35
CA GLY A 35 25.31 -19.51 -21.28
C GLY A 35 24.59 -19.66 -19.94
N ASP A 36 25.28 -19.40 -18.81
CA ASP A 36 24.66 -19.47 -17.49
C ASP A 36 24.42 -18.06 -16.96
N ALA A 37 23.26 -17.50 -17.29
CA ALA A 37 22.69 -16.49 -16.40
C ALA A 37 22.40 -17.21 -15.08
N SER A 38 23.19 -16.92 -14.04
CA SER A 38 22.90 -17.42 -12.71
C SER A 38 21.48 -17.01 -12.35
N VAL A 39 20.80 -17.87 -11.60
CA VAL A 39 19.41 -17.62 -11.18
C VAL A 39 19.29 -16.30 -10.40
N ASP A 40 20.36 -15.86 -9.73
CA ASP A 40 20.49 -14.53 -9.12
C ASP A 40 20.34 -13.37 -10.12
N ASP A 41 20.86 -13.52 -11.34
CA ASP A 41 20.77 -12.50 -12.39
C ASP A 41 19.34 -12.44 -12.96
N LEU A 42 18.66 -13.58 -13.06
CA LEU A 42 17.23 -13.63 -13.42
C LEU A 42 16.34 -13.05 -12.31
N LEU A 43 16.67 -13.30 -11.04
CA LEU A 43 15.94 -12.77 -9.89
C LEU A 43 16.13 -11.25 -9.75
N ALA A 44 17.34 -10.74 -10.03
CA ALA A 44 17.62 -9.30 -10.07
C ALA A 44 16.90 -8.60 -11.23
N ARG A 45 16.78 -9.28 -12.38
CA ARG A 45 16.16 -8.73 -13.60
C ARG A 45 14.63 -8.72 -13.55
N TYR A 46 14.00 -9.62 -12.80
CA TYR A 46 12.55 -9.63 -12.57
C TYR A 46 12.14 -8.94 -11.25
N GLY A 47 13.06 -8.78 -10.29
CA GLY A 47 12.85 -8.04 -9.05
C GLY A 47 12.98 -6.51 -9.19
N SER A 48 13.56 -6.01 -10.30
CA SER A 48 13.74 -4.58 -10.55
C SER A 48 13.23 -4.15 -11.94
N GLY A 49 12.08 -3.48 -11.99
CA GLY A 49 11.65 -2.72 -13.17
C GLY A 49 10.32 -3.17 -13.76
N GLY A 50 9.32 -2.29 -13.70
CA GLY A 50 7.96 -2.54 -14.14
C GLY A 50 7.67 -2.25 -15.63
N GLU A 51 6.38 -2.34 -15.92
CA GLU A 51 5.62 -1.80 -17.07
C GLU A 51 5.62 -2.60 -18.39
N GLY A 52 4.46 -3.24 -18.68
CA GLY A 52 4.18 -3.86 -19.98
C GLY A 52 2.94 -4.78 -20.02
N ALA A 53 1.75 -4.19 -20.00
CA ALA A 53 0.38 -4.68 -20.19
C ALA A 53 0.11 -6.12 -20.74
N GLY A 54 -0.74 -6.87 -20.01
CA GLY A 54 -1.38 -8.12 -20.47
C GLY A 54 -2.45 -8.66 -19.51
N ALA A 55 -3.56 -7.95 -19.37
CA ALA A 55 -4.89 -8.37 -18.87
C ALA A 55 -4.97 -9.43 -17.75
N ALA A 56 -4.78 -8.98 -16.50
CA ALA A 56 -5.33 -9.62 -15.30
C ALA A 56 -6.38 -8.66 -14.68
N PRO A 57 -7.41 -9.15 -13.96
CA PRO A 57 -8.53 -8.33 -13.53
C PRO A 57 -8.03 -7.21 -12.63
N ARG A 58 -8.29 -5.97 -13.06
CA ARG A 58 -7.89 -4.75 -12.39
C ARG A 58 -8.46 -4.79 -10.95
N PRO A 59 -7.63 -4.79 -9.89
CA PRO A 59 -8.15 -4.49 -8.56
C PRO A 59 -8.77 -3.09 -8.66
N ALA A 60 -9.96 -2.94 -8.06
CA ALA A 60 -10.74 -1.72 -8.09
C ALA A 60 -9.83 -0.50 -7.85
N ASP A 61 -10.12 0.60 -8.56
CA ASP A 61 -9.42 1.87 -8.46
C ASP A 61 -9.03 2.16 -7.00
N PRO A 62 -7.85 2.74 -6.72
CA PRO A 62 -7.56 3.26 -5.40
C PRO A 62 -8.64 4.29 -5.12
N ALA A 63 -9.63 3.88 -4.34
CA ALA A 63 -10.70 4.73 -3.87
C ALA A 63 -9.99 5.95 -3.31
N ALA A 64 -10.24 7.10 -3.95
CA ALA A 64 -9.83 8.39 -3.47
C ALA A 64 -9.99 8.36 -1.95
N VAL A 65 -8.89 8.61 -1.22
CA VAL A 65 -8.91 8.79 0.23
C VAL A 65 -10.15 9.62 0.55
N ALA A 66 -11.18 8.97 1.08
CA ALA A 66 -12.45 9.61 1.28
C ALA A 66 -12.16 10.78 2.23
N PRO A 67 -12.50 12.03 1.86
CA PRO A 67 -12.39 13.13 2.81
C PRO A 67 -13.19 12.76 4.04
N TYR A 68 -12.63 13.03 5.23
CA TYR A 68 -13.21 12.80 6.55
C TYR A 68 -14.74 12.84 6.48
N THR A 69 -15.35 11.66 6.43
CA THR A 69 -16.80 11.59 6.23
C THR A 69 -17.46 12.09 7.50
N THR A 70 -18.36 13.03 7.27
CA THR A 70 -19.39 13.62 8.12
C THR A 70 -19.56 12.96 9.50
N PRO A 71 -19.44 13.71 10.60
CA PRO A 71 -19.61 13.13 11.92
C PRO A 71 -20.99 12.52 12.08
N SER A 72 -21.08 11.28 12.57
CA SER A 72 -22.38 10.63 12.78
C SER A 72 -23.18 11.33 13.88
N PRO A 73 -24.52 11.46 13.75
CA PRO A 73 -25.39 11.91 14.83
C PRO A 73 -25.59 10.74 15.81
N THR A 74 -24.54 10.27 16.45
CA THR A 74 -24.58 9.13 17.37
C THR A 74 -24.82 9.54 18.83
N GLN A 75 -24.81 10.84 19.12
CA GLN A 75 -25.10 11.35 20.46
C GLN A 75 -26.35 12.22 20.41
N GLY A 76 -27.33 11.89 21.25
CA GLY A 76 -28.68 12.47 21.29
C GLY A 76 -28.78 13.97 21.63
N VAL A 77 -27.65 14.68 21.57
CA VAL A 77 -27.55 16.14 21.61
C VAL A 77 -27.75 16.78 20.23
N PHE A 78 -27.59 16.02 19.14
CA PHE A 78 -27.82 16.52 17.78
C PHE A 78 -29.13 15.99 17.20
N GLN A 79 -29.94 16.92 16.70
CA GLN A 79 -31.19 16.62 15.98
C GLN A 79 -30.91 16.28 14.51
N THR A 80 -29.85 16.86 13.95
CA THR A 80 -29.38 16.57 12.59
C THR A 80 -27.88 16.32 12.59
N THR A 81 -27.37 15.66 11.56
CA THR A 81 -25.93 15.44 11.39
C THR A 81 -25.16 16.77 11.42
N PRO A 82 -24.23 16.96 12.38
CA PRO A 82 -23.44 18.19 12.42
C PRO A 82 -22.43 18.22 11.26
N PRO A 83 -21.99 19.41 10.81
CA PRO A 83 -21.06 19.53 9.69
C PRO A 83 -19.66 19.01 10.06
N PRO A 84 -18.89 18.44 9.11
CA PRO A 84 -17.52 18.01 9.37
C PRO A 84 -16.56 19.20 9.53
N ALA A 85 -15.59 19.07 10.44
CA ALA A 85 -14.55 20.06 10.63
C ALA A 85 -13.52 19.98 9.49
N THR A 86 -13.75 20.73 8.40
CA THR A 86 -12.87 20.70 7.24
C THR A 86 -11.58 21.46 7.55
N GLY A 87 -10.43 20.78 7.49
CA GLY A 87 -9.13 21.39 7.79
C GLY A 87 -8.98 21.91 9.22
N GLY A 88 -9.75 21.36 10.17
CA GLY A 88 -9.77 21.81 11.57
C GLY A 88 -10.57 23.09 11.82
N GLN A 89 -11.24 23.65 10.80
CA GLN A 89 -12.19 24.74 10.98
C GLN A 89 -13.56 24.17 11.34
N VAL A 90 -14.13 24.70 12.44
CA VAL A 90 -15.46 24.34 12.92
C VAL A 90 -16.43 25.46 12.57
N ASP A 91 -17.54 25.10 11.92
CA ASP A 91 -18.66 26.00 11.70
C ASP A 91 -19.58 25.95 12.93
N PHE A 92 -19.35 26.85 13.88
CA PHE A 92 -20.08 26.86 15.15
C PHE A 92 -21.59 27.10 14.95
N ASP A 93 -21.97 27.99 14.03
CA ASP A 93 -23.38 28.28 13.76
C ASP A 93 -24.10 27.03 13.26
N ALA A 94 -23.49 26.29 12.33
CA ALA A 94 -24.06 25.05 11.83
C ALA A 94 -24.03 23.91 12.87
N VAL A 95 -23.03 23.86 13.76
CA VAL A 95 -23.00 22.92 14.90
C VAL A 95 -24.16 23.19 15.86
N PHE A 96 -24.39 24.45 16.23
CA PHE A 96 -25.48 24.83 17.12
C PHE A 96 -26.86 24.61 16.49
N ALA A 97 -27.01 24.96 15.21
CA ALA A 97 -28.24 24.68 14.47
C ALA A 97 -28.53 23.18 14.40
N ALA A 98 -27.51 22.34 14.23
CA ALA A 98 -27.66 20.89 14.23
C ALA A 98 -28.07 20.32 15.59
N ALA A 99 -27.70 20.99 16.69
CA ALA A 99 -28.13 20.66 18.04
C ALA A 99 -29.54 21.17 18.37
N GLY A 100 -30.13 22.00 17.51
CA GLY A 100 -31.46 22.59 17.69
C GLY A 100 -31.45 23.95 18.39
N VAL A 101 -30.28 24.53 18.68
CA VAL A 101 -30.16 25.87 19.27
C VAL A 101 -30.48 26.91 18.19
N ASN A 102 -31.58 27.63 18.38
CA ASN A 102 -32.07 28.58 17.37
C ASN A 102 -31.31 29.91 17.40
N ASP A 103 -31.47 30.71 16.33
CA ASP A 103 -30.71 31.96 16.15
C ASP A 103 -30.98 32.97 17.28
N GLU A 104 -32.18 32.99 17.85
CA GLU A 104 -32.55 33.91 18.93
C GLU A 104 -31.82 33.56 20.24
N GLU A 105 -31.72 32.26 20.55
CA GLU A 105 -30.94 31.73 21.68
C GLU A 105 -29.46 32.09 21.53
N ARG A 106 -28.88 31.84 20.35
CA ARG A 106 -27.47 32.17 20.07
C ARG A 106 -27.20 33.67 20.16
N GLN A 107 -28.13 34.49 19.68
CA GLN A 107 -28.01 35.96 19.80
C GLN A 107 -28.08 36.42 21.26
N ARG A 108 -28.89 35.79 22.12
CA ARG A 108 -28.96 36.10 23.55
C ARG A 108 -27.62 35.81 24.23
N VAL A 109 -27.02 34.66 23.97
CA VAL A 109 -25.68 34.30 24.49
C VAL A 109 -24.62 35.23 23.92
N GLY A 110 -24.60 35.45 22.60
CA GLY A 110 -23.64 36.32 21.91
C GLY A 110 -23.63 37.76 22.44
N LYS A 111 -24.81 38.37 22.61
CA LYS A 111 -24.95 39.72 23.21
C LYS A 111 -24.45 39.75 24.66
N THR A 112 -24.68 38.68 25.42
CA THR A 112 -24.20 38.58 26.81
C THR A 112 -22.67 38.47 26.86
N VAL A 113 -22.07 37.69 25.96
CA VAL A 113 -20.61 37.58 25.80
C VAL A 113 -20.00 38.92 25.39
N GLU A 114 -20.62 39.64 24.45
CA GLU A 114 -20.17 40.97 24.02
C GLU A 114 -20.23 41.98 25.18
N LEU A 115 -21.34 41.99 25.93
CA LEU A 115 -21.50 42.82 27.11
C LEU A 115 -20.42 42.51 28.15
N LEU A 116 -20.17 41.23 28.46
CA LEU A 116 -19.10 40.81 29.37
C LEU A 116 -17.70 41.26 28.92
N ARG A 117 -17.44 41.22 27.60
CA ARG A 117 -16.16 41.65 27.01
C ARG A 117 -16.00 43.17 27.02
N SER A 118 -17.10 43.92 26.98
CA SER A 118 -17.09 45.39 27.03
C SER A 118 -16.75 45.97 28.41
N LEU A 119 -16.87 45.15 29.47
CA LEU A 119 -16.58 45.60 30.84
C LEU A 119 -15.07 45.80 31.05
N PRO A 120 -14.65 46.84 31.81
CA PRO A 120 -13.23 47.08 32.08
C PRO A 120 -12.52 45.87 32.69
N ALA A 121 -11.28 45.64 32.25
CA ALA A 121 -10.40 44.68 32.89
C ALA A 121 -10.14 45.12 34.35
N GLY A 122 -10.29 44.20 35.30
CA GLY A 122 -10.10 44.49 36.73
C GLY A 122 -11.35 44.89 37.51
N THR A 123 -12.53 45.00 36.88
CA THR A 123 -13.79 45.12 37.64
C THR A 123 -14.04 43.85 38.46
N ASP A 124 -14.40 44.04 39.73
CA ASP A 124 -14.75 42.95 40.64
C ASP A 124 -15.89 42.09 40.08
N ALA A 125 -15.85 40.77 40.32
CA ALA A 125 -16.80 39.82 39.76
C ALA A 125 -18.24 40.10 40.21
N ALA A 126 -18.46 40.53 41.45
CA ALA A 126 -19.80 40.86 41.96
C ALA A 126 -20.34 42.12 41.27
N VAL A 127 -19.49 43.12 41.07
CA VAL A 127 -19.86 44.35 40.36
C VAL A 127 -20.13 44.07 38.88
N LYS A 128 -19.32 43.23 38.21
CA LYS A 128 -19.59 42.78 36.84
C LYS A 128 -20.95 42.10 36.72
N LYS A 129 -21.25 41.18 37.62
CA LYS A 129 -22.54 40.48 37.66
C LYS A 129 -23.70 41.46 37.79
N GLN A 130 -23.63 42.42 38.71
CA GLN A 130 -24.68 43.43 38.90
C GLN A 130 -24.90 44.29 37.64
N ILE A 131 -23.82 44.73 36.99
CA ILE A 131 -23.91 45.52 35.75
C ILE A 131 -24.57 44.71 34.63
N VAL A 132 -24.18 43.45 34.47
CA VAL A 132 -24.74 42.56 33.44
C VAL A 132 -26.22 42.27 33.71
N GLU A 133 -26.58 41.88 34.93
CA GLU A 133 -27.97 41.61 35.30
C GLU A 133 -28.88 42.84 35.12
N ALA A 134 -28.41 44.02 35.55
CA ALA A 134 -29.14 45.27 35.37
C ALA A 134 -29.31 45.62 33.88
N SER A 135 -28.26 45.42 33.07
CA SER A 135 -28.29 45.69 31.63
C SER A 135 -29.25 44.73 30.92
N LEU A 136 -29.14 43.42 31.16
CA LEU A 136 -30.03 42.41 30.58
C LEU A 136 -31.49 42.68 30.95
N LYS A 137 -31.76 43.03 32.21
CA LYS A 137 -33.10 43.41 32.67
C LYS A 137 -33.62 44.67 31.97
N ALA A 138 -32.77 45.68 31.77
CA ALA A 138 -33.14 46.92 31.09
C ALA A 138 -33.48 46.69 29.60
N PHE A 139 -32.82 45.74 28.95
CA PHE A 139 -33.10 45.35 27.57
C PHE A 139 -34.15 44.23 27.43
N GLY A 140 -34.77 43.81 28.53
CA GLY A 140 -35.82 42.79 28.53
C GLY A 140 -35.34 41.39 28.15
N VAL A 141 -34.05 41.09 28.34
CA VAL A 141 -33.49 39.77 28.06
C VAL A 141 -33.58 38.89 29.31
N PRO A 142 -34.37 37.80 29.29
CA PRO A 142 -34.50 36.90 30.45
C PRO A 142 -33.20 36.14 30.72
N ILE A 143 -32.72 36.22 31.96
CA ILE A 143 -31.44 35.63 32.37
C ILE A 143 -31.51 34.10 32.33
N GLU A 144 -32.64 33.54 32.74
CA GLU A 144 -32.88 32.09 32.74
C GLU A 144 -32.72 31.50 31.33
N GLN A 145 -33.26 32.18 30.32
CA GLN A 145 -33.15 31.73 28.93
C GLN A 145 -31.73 31.90 28.35
N ILE A 146 -30.92 32.83 28.87
CA ILE A 146 -29.50 32.92 28.50
C ILE A 146 -28.73 31.75 29.09
N ILE A 147 -29.01 31.40 30.36
CA ILE A 147 -28.36 30.27 31.02
C ILE A 147 -28.71 28.97 30.31
N GLU A 148 -29.98 28.76 29.98
CA GLU A 148 -30.45 27.60 29.21
C GLU A 148 -29.73 27.50 27.85
N ALA A 149 -29.80 28.56 27.03
CA ALA A 149 -29.10 28.61 25.74
C ALA A 149 -27.59 28.38 25.86
N GLY A 150 -26.95 28.95 26.88
CA GLY A 150 -25.51 28.76 27.12
C GLY A 150 -25.15 27.32 27.50
N VAL A 151 -26.01 26.64 28.25
CA VAL A 151 -25.82 25.22 28.59
C VAL A 151 -26.03 24.34 27.35
N GLU A 152 -27.04 24.65 26.51
CA GLU A 152 -27.28 23.93 25.26
C GLU A 152 -26.12 24.09 24.27
N GLU A 153 -25.57 25.30 24.12
CA GLU A 153 -24.37 25.54 23.31
C GLU A 153 -23.18 24.71 23.80
N ILE A 154 -22.92 24.66 25.11
CA ILE A 154 -21.84 23.82 25.68
C ILE A 154 -22.08 22.34 25.38
N GLN A 155 -23.31 21.85 25.57
CA GLN A 155 -23.65 20.46 25.28
C GLN A 155 -23.47 20.12 23.79
N ALA A 156 -23.82 21.04 22.90
CA ALA A 156 -23.59 20.91 21.47
C ALA A 156 -22.10 20.79 21.15
N LEU A 157 -21.24 21.63 21.73
CA LEU A 157 -19.78 21.59 21.50
C LEU A 157 -19.13 20.33 22.06
N ASP A 158 -19.52 19.92 23.27
CA ASP A 158 -19.04 18.68 23.89
C ASP A 158 -19.47 17.47 23.07
N GLY A 159 -20.73 17.44 22.63
CA GLY A 159 -21.27 16.44 21.73
C GLY A 159 -20.50 16.38 20.42
N TYR A 160 -20.22 17.54 19.82
CA TYR A 160 -19.47 17.65 18.57
C TYR A 160 -18.09 17.01 18.69
N THR A 161 -17.37 17.35 19.76
CA THR A 161 -16.03 16.83 20.03
C THR A 161 -16.05 15.32 20.27
N ARG A 162 -17.04 14.80 21.00
CA ARG A 162 -17.19 13.36 21.24
C ARG A 162 -17.53 12.59 19.97
N ASN A 163 -18.41 13.13 19.12
CA ASN A 163 -18.75 12.51 17.83
C ASN A 163 -17.52 12.47 16.93
N ALA A 164 -16.81 13.60 16.79
CA ALA A 164 -15.57 13.67 16.02
C ALA A 164 -14.52 12.66 16.51
N ALA A 165 -14.36 12.51 17.83
CA ALA A 165 -13.46 11.51 18.42
C ALA A 165 -13.90 10.07 18.11
N ALA A 166 -15.18 9.77 18.22
CA ALA A 166 -15.73 8.44 17.93
C ALA A 166 -15.57 8.07 16.45
N ASP A 167 -15.87 9.00 15.55
CA ASP A 167 -15.73 8.78 14.11
C ASP A 167 -14.26 8.61 13.69
N ASN A 168 -13.36 9.40 14.28
CA ASN A 168 -11.92 9.23 14.05
C ASN A 168 -11.42 7.88 14.58
N GLN A 169 -11.90 7.43 15.75
CA GLN A 169 -11.54 6.12 16.29
C GLN A 169 -12.02 4.98 15.38
N LYS A 170 -13.23 5.10 14.82
CA LYS A 170 -13.76 4.14 13.84
C LYS A 170 -12.92 4.13 12.57
N LEU A 171 -12.55 5.28 12.04
CA LEU A 171 -11.70 5.40 10.86
C LEU A 171 -10.33 4.74 11.08
N ILE A 172 -9.73 4.94 12.26
CA ILE A 172 -8.46 4.29 12.62
C ILE A 172 -8.63 2.76 12.61
N GLN A 173 -9.67 2.23 13.27
CA GLN A 173 -9.91 0.79 13.32
C GLN A 173 -10.12 0.18 11.92
N GLU A 174 -10.94 0.82 11.08
CA GLU A 174 -11.17 0.37 9.71
C GLU A 174 -9.90 0.42 8.86
N SER A 175 -9.07 1.46 9.04
CA SER A 175 -7.80 1.62 8.33
C SER A 175 -6.79 0.55 8.76
N GLU A 176 -6.66 0.29 10.07
CA GLU A 176 -5.78 -0.76 10.60
C GLU A 176 -6.21 -2.17 10.14
N ALA A 177 -7.51 -2.41 9.99
CA ALA A 177 -8.02 -3.66 9.44
C ALA A 177 -7.61 -3.83 7.96
N ARG A 178 -7.75 -2.77 7.15
CA ARG A 178 -7.32 -2.79 5.74
C ARG A 178 -5.81 -2.92 5.58
N ILE A 179 -5.03 -2.26 6.44
CA ILE A 179 -3.56 -2.40 6.43
C ILE A 179 -3.19 -3.87 6.64
N ARG A 180 -3.78 -4.53 7.65
CA ARG A 180 -3.53 -5.96 7.91
C ARG A 180 -3.90 -6.84 6.72
N GLU A 181 -5.05 -6.61 6.09
CA GLU A 181 -5.46 -7.34 4.90
C GLU A 181 -4.44 -7.21 3.76
N TYR A 182 -3.93 -5.99 3.50
CA TYR A 182 -2.90 -5.79 2.49
C TYR A 182 -1.57 -6.44 2.86
N GLU A 183 -1.17 -6.38 4.12
CA GLU A 183 0.06 -7.03 4.61
C GLU A 183 0.00 -8.56 4.44
N GLU A 184 -1.14 -9.18 4.77
CA GLU A 184 -1.39 -10.60 4.53
C GLU A 184 -1.34 -10.94 3.03
N GLY A 185 -1.94 -10.10 2.18
CA GLY A 185 -1.86 -10.23 0.72
C GLY A 185 -0.42 -10.19 0.20
N ILE A 186 0.39 -9.24 0.68
CA ILE A 186 1.81 -9.11 0.33
C ILE A 186 2.58 -10.36 0.78
N ALA A 187 2.34 -10.85 2.01
CA ALA A 187 2.99 -12.04 2.53
C ALA A 187 2.67 -13.28 1.69
N ASN A 188 1.41 -13.44 1.29
CA ASN A 188 0.98 -14.56 0.44
C ASN A 188 1.66 -14.51 -0.95
N ILE A 189 1.67 -13.35 -1.60
CA ILE A 189 2.32 -13.18 -2.92
C ILE A 189 3.82 -13.50 -2.82
N ARG A 190 4.50 -13.04 -1.77
CA ARG A 190 5.93 -13.36 -1.54
C ARG A 190 6.14 -14.86 -1.36
N SER A 191 5.26 -15.55 -0.63
CA SER A 191 5.32 -17.00 -0.45
C SER A 191 5.20 -17.74 -1.78
N VAL A 192 4.21 -17.38 -2.62
CA VAL A 192 4.02 -17.97 -3.96
C VAL A 192 5.25 -17.73 -4.85
N MET A 193 5.84 -16.54 -4.79
CA MET A 193 7.05 -16.23 -5.54
C MET A 193 8.23 -17.11 -5.10
N GLN A 194 8.42 -17.27 -3.78
CA GLN A 194 9.47 -18.13 -3.23
C GLN A 194 9.27 -19.60 -3.60
N GLN A 195 8.02 -20.09 -3.55
CA GLN A 195 7.67 -21.44 -3.99
C GLN A 195 7.96 -21.64 -5.48
N SER A 196 7.61 -20.68 -6.33
CA SER A 196 7.88 -20.77 -7.77
C SER A 196 9.38 -20.87 -8.07
N VAL A 197 10.21 -20.13 -7.32
CA VAL A 197 11.67 -20.20 -7.44
C VAL A 197 12.22 -21.54 -7.00
N SER A 198 11.75 -22.09 -5.87
CA SER A 198 12.23 -23.39 -5.37
C SER A 198 11.81 -24.54 -6.29
N GLU A 199 10.59 -24.49 -6.83
CA GLU A 199 10.12 -25.45 -7.84
C GLU A 199 10.97 -25.37 -9.11
N LEU A 200 11.26 -24.17 -9.62
CA LEU A 200 12.12 -24.00 -10.79
C LEU A 200 13.53 -24.56 -10.55
N GLN A 201 14.12 -24.31 -9.38
CA GLN A 201 15.42 -24.88 -9.00
C GLN A 201 15.38 -26.41 -8.96
N SER A 202 14.30 -26.99 -8.41
CA SER A 202 14.11 -28.44 -8.40
C SER A 202 14.01 -29.00 -9.81
N VAL A 203 13.25 -28.35 -10.71
CA VAL A 203 13.14 -28.75 -12.11
C VAL A 203 14.49 -28.71 -12.81
N ILE A 204 15.24 -27.61 -12.66
CA ILE A 204 16.58 -27.46 -13.24
C ILE A 204 17.49 -28.61 -12.78
N LYS A 205 17.50 -28.91 -11.48
CA LYS A 205 18.29 -30.01 -10.92
C LYS A 205 17.91 -31.34 -11.55
N THR A 206 16.63 -31.72 -11.52
CA THR A 206 16.17 -33.00 -12.07
C THR A 206 16.45 -33.12 -13.57
N CYS A 207 16.30 -32.03 -14.34
CA CYS A 207 16.65 -32.01 -15.75
C CYS A 207 18.17 -32.18 -15.97
N ASN A 208 19.00 -31.53 -15.16
CA ASN A 208 20.46 -31.67 -15.23
C ASN A 208 20.92 -33.08 -14.86
N ASP A 209 20.37 -33.65 -13.79
CA ASP A 209 20.65 -35.04 -13.38
C ASP A 209 20.30 -36.00 -14.53
N LYS A 210 19.12 -35.83 -15.15
CA LYS A 210 18.73 -36.65 -16.30
C LYS A 210 19.60 -36.43 -17.53
N LYS A 211 20.03 -35.19 -17.78
CA LYS A 211 20.94 -34.87 -18.89
C LYS A 211 22.28 -35.58 -18.70
N LEU A 212 22.82 -35.61 -17.48
CA LEU A 212 24.06 -36.34 -17.17
C LEU A 212 23.91 -37.85 -17.42
N GLU A 213 22.80 -38.46 -17.00
CA GLU A 213 22.53 -39.88 -17.29
C GLU A 213 22.49 -40.14 -18.81
N VAL A 214 21.82 -39.28 -19.58
CA VAL A 214 21.75 -39.41 -21.04
C VAL A 214 23.12 -39.16 -21.69
N GLN A 215 23.90 -38.23 -21.16
CA GLN A 215 25.28 -37.98 -21.62
C GLN A 215 26.16 -39.22 -21.45
N GLN A 216 26.06 -39.95 -20.32
CA GLN A 216 26.78 -41.22 -20.15
C GLN A 216 26.45 -42.24 -21.24
N VAL A 217 25.19 -42.31 -21.67
CA VAL A 217 24.78 -43.18 -22.79
C VAL A 217 25.40 -42.71 -24.10
N LEU A 218 25.41 -41.41 -24.37
CA LEU A 218 26.02 -40.85 -25.58
C LEU A 218 27.55 -41.03 -25.60
N GLU A 219 28.20 -40.85 -24.45
CA GLU A 219 29.64 -41.07 -24.23
C GLU A 219 30.04 -42.51 -24.55
N PHE A 220 29.23 -43.48 -24.10
CA PHE A 220 29.44 -44.89 -24.40
C PHE A 220 29.53 -45.20 -25.91
N PHE A 221 28.79 -44.48 -26.76
CA PHE A 221 28.81 -44.66 -28.23
C PHE A 221 29.87 -43.82 -28.96
N GLY A 222 30.52 -42.89 -28.27
CA GLY A 222 31.57 -42.03 -28.81
C GLY A 222 31.07 -40.83 -29.65
N GLN A 223 31.88 -39.78 -29.67
CA GLN A 223 31.55 -38.48 -30.27
C GLN A 223 31.27 -38.54 -31.77
N ASP A 224 32.03 -39.32 -32.55
CA ASP A 224 31.89 -39.39 -34.00
C ASP A 224 30.55 -39.97 -34.45
N THR A 225 30.07 -40.99 -33.74
CA THR A 225 28.78 -41.63 -34.02
C THR A 225 27.64 -40.68 -33.68
N VAL A 226 27.72 -40.02 -32.52
CA VAL A 226 26.71 -39.05 -32.07
C VAL A 226 26.66 -37.86 -33.02
N ALA A 227 27.80 -37.28 -33.43
CA ALA A 227 27.85 -36.15 -34.35
C ALA A 227 27.22 -36.45 -35.72
N ARG A 228 27.42 -37.66 -36.25
CA ARG A 228 26.80 -38.11 -37.51
C ARG A 228 25.28 -38.21 -37.39
N VAL A 229 24.80 -38.91 -36.37
CA VAL A 229 23.35 -39.10 -36.13
C VAL A 229 22.67 -37.77 -35.86
N VAL A 230 23.33 -36.89 -35.11
CA VAL A 230 22.84 -35.56 -34.80
C VAL A 230 22.62 -34.80 -36.12
N LYS A 231 23.63 -34.68 -36.98
CA LYS A 231 23.55 -34.01 -38.30
C LYS A 231 22.46 -34.56 -39.24
N GLU A 232 22.24 -35.87 -39.21
CA GLU A 232 21.31 -36.56 -40.13
C GLU A 232 19.87 -36.60 -39.60
N SER A 233 19.65 -36.31 -38.30
CA SER A 233 18.34 -36.48 -37.68
C SER A 233 17.42 -35.27 -37.93
N PRO A 234 16.25 -35.46 -38.56
CA PRO A 234 15.26 -34.40 -38.72
C PRO A 234 14.50 -34.08 -37.43
N LYS A 235 14.69 -34.86 -36.35
CA LYS A 235 13.99 -34.69 -35.07
C LYS A 235 14.70 -33.74 -34.11
N LEU A 236 15.95 -33.39 -34.39
CA LEU A 236 16.77 -32.59 -33.50
C LEU A 236 16.74 -31.13 -34.00
N HIS A 237 16.44 -30.22 -33.09
CA HIS A 237 16.38 -28.79 -33.37
C HIS A 237 17.62 -28.10 -32.82
N GLU A 238 18.14 -27.10 -33.55
CA GLU A 238 19.20 -26.27 -33.02
C GLU A 238 18.71 -25.50 -31.78
N PRO A 239 19.51 -25.42 -30.71
CA PRO A 239 19.15 -24.60 -29.58
C PRO A 239 19.03 -23.15 -30.04
N SER A 240 17.81 -22.62 -30.05
CA SER A 240 17.59 -21.20 -30.33
C SER A 240 18.19 -20.40 -29.19
N ALA A 241 19.09 -19.48 -29.51
CA ALA A 241 19.68 -18.57 -28.53
C ALA A 241 18.55 -17.78 -27.84
N PRO A 242 18.53 -17.70 -26.50
CA PRO A 242 17.61 -16.82 -25.81
C PRO A 242 18.03 -15.37 -26.11
N GLY A 243 17.30 -14.67 -26.98
CA GLY A 243 17.50 -13.24 -27.23
C GLY A 243 17.41 -12.71 -28.67
N ALA A 244 16.98 -13.49 -29.67
CA ALA A 244 16.66 -12.95 -31.00
C ALA A 244 15.14 -12.71 -31.12
N GLY A 245 14.62 -11.82 -30.28
CA GLY A 245 13.30 -11.23 -30.49
C GLY A 245 13.33 -10.42 -31.78
N THR A 246 12.42 -10.76 -32.68
CA THR A 246 12.14 -10.15 -33.97
C THR A 246 12.04 -8.62 -33.89
N ALA A 247 13.05 -7.91 -34.38
CA ALA A 247 12.88 -6.56 -34.91
C ALA A 247 12.55 -6.68 -36.40
N SER A 248 11.26 -6.82 -36.71
CA SER A 248 10.75 -6.54 -38.06
C SER A 248 10.35 -5.07 -38.11
N ASN A 249 11.07 -4.29 -38.91
CA ASN A 249 10.51 -3.17 -39.66
C ASN A 249 11.07 -3.24 -41.08
#